data_AF-A0A1Q5T4Q6-F1
#
_entry.id   AF-A0A1Q5T4Q6-F1
#
_cell.length_a   1.000
_cell.length_b   1.000
_cell.length_c   1.000
_cell.angle_alpha   90.00
_cell.angle_beta   90.00
_cell.angle_gamma   90.00
#
_symmetry.space_group_name_H-M   'P 1'
#
loop_
_entity.id
_entity.type
_entity.pdbx_description
1 polymer ?
#
loop_
_entity_poly.entity_id
_entity_poly.type
_entity_poly.pdbx_seq_one_letter_code
_entity_poly.pdbx_strand_id
1 'polypeptide(L)'
;MGHIFEAQSIDLRFADFKCLGSPYTGVPDVILKNSNNELKVIGELKVPWIEQHKLADVDDEDELRQLLAQPINYMQSLNCMYGFLSTYDETIFLRQELINGVWEVSYSPVIQGSTRYVPSKPTNVVSSPVVSVKQCFLYVAGLAVHQGPVANITPKSEWFID
;
A
#
# COMPACT_ATOMS: atom_id res chain seq x y z
N MET A 1 8.49 6.21 11.35
CA MET A 1 7.79 4.91 11.36
C MET A 1 8.66 3.77 11.88
N GLY A 2 9.93 3.61 11.48
CA GLY A 2 10.79 2.50 11.93
C GLY A 2 10.85 2.26 13.45
N HIS A 3 11.08 3.30 14.25
CA HIS A 3 11.07 3.17 15.73
C HIS A 3 9.72 2.75 16.30
N ILE A 4 8.60 3.04 15.63
CA ILE A 4 7.27 2.60 16.09
C ILE A 4 7.13 1.10 15.88
N PHE A 5 7.61 0.56 14.77
CA PHE A 5 7.59 -0.88 14.51
C PHE A 5 8.45 -1.62 15.54
N GLU A 6 9.66 -1.14 15.81
CA GLU A 6 10.53 -1.66 16.85
C GLU A 6 9.87 -1.64 18.23
N ALA A 7 9.28 -0.50 18.62
CA ALA A 7 8.57 -0.37 19.90
C ALA A 7 7.33 -1.27 20.03
N GLN A 8 6.75 -1.71 18.90
CA GLN A 8 5.62 -2.63 18.83
C GLN A 8 6.05 -4.08 18.55
N SER A 9 7.36 -4.36 18.56
CA SER A 9 7.94 -5.67 18.25
C SER A 9 7.52 -6.22 16.87
N ILE A 10 7.31 -5.33 15.89
CA ILE A 10 7.04 -5.68 14.50
C ILE A 10 8.37 -5.72 13.76
N ASP A 11 8.79 -6.92 13.34
CA ASP A 11 10.01 -7.11 12.54
C ASP A 11 9.83 -6.67 11.08
N LEU A 12 9.70 -5.36 10.88
CA LEU A 12 9.65 -4.72 9.57
C LEU A 12 10.48 -3.44 9.59
N ARG A 13 11.13 -3.16 8.47
CA ARG A 13 11.87 -1.92 8.23
C ARG A 13 11.65 -1.44 6.81
N PHE A 14 11.59 -0.12 6.65
CA PHE A 14 11.65 0.52 5.35
C PHE A 14 13.04 0.30 4.74
N ALA A 15 13.09 0.00 3.44
CA ALA A 15 14.34 -0.20 2.71
C ALA A 15 14.16 0.19 1.23
N ASP A 16 15.29 0.41 0.56
CA ASP A 16 15.37 0.44 -0.90
C ASP A 16 15.17 -0.98 -1.47
N PHE A 17 14.49 -1.09 -2.61
CA PHE A 17 14.22 -2.38 -3.25
C PHE A 17 15.50 -3.18 -3.57
N LYS A 18 16.59 -2.51 -3.94
CA LYS A 18 17.87 -3.15 -4.30
C LYS A 18 18.49 -3.94 -3.14
N CYS A 19 18.09 -3.64 -1.90
CA CYS A 19 18.50 -4.41 -0.73
C CYS A 19 17.99 -5.87 -0.73
N LEU A 20 17.03 -6.22 -1.59
CA LEU A 20 16.54 -7.60 -1.71
C LEU A 20 17.43 -8.49 -2.58
N GLY A 21 18.27 -7.93 -3.45
CA GLY A 21 19.06 -8.71 -4.42
C GLY A 21 18.18 -9.46 -5.43
N SER A 22 16.95 -8.98 -5.67
CA SER A 22 16.00 -9.60 -6.61
C SER A 22 16.48 -9.44 -8.06
N PRO A 23 16.30 -10.45 -8.93
CA PRO A 23 16.55 -10.33 -10.37
C PRO A 23 15.44 -9.55 -11.11
N TYR A 24 14.37 -9.15 -10.42
CA TYR A 24 13.29 -8.34 -10.98
C TYR A 24 13.82 -6.96 -11.42
N THR A 25 13.44 -6.53 -12.63
CA THR A 25 13.96 -5.31 -13.24
C THR A 25 13.21 -4.04 -12.85
N GLY A 26 11.96 -4.17 -12.39
CA GLY A 26 11.23 -3.03 -11.83
C GLY A 26 11.81 -2.62 -10.48
N VAL A 27 11.74 -1.33 -10.17
CA VAL A 27 12.31 -0.77 -8.94
C VAL A 27 11.22 0.03 -8.22
N PRO A 28 10.46 -0.59 -7.30
CA PRO A 28 9.61 0.14 -6.38
C PRO A 28 10.44 1.18 -5.61
N ASP A 29 9.86 2.36 -5.38
CA ASP A 29 10.54 3.44 -4.67
C ASP A 29 10.89 3.07 -3.23
N VAL A 30 10.03 2.27 -2.59
CA VAL A 30 10.22 1.85 -1.21
C VAL A 30 9.61 0.48 -0.97
N ILE A 31 10.21 -0.27 -0.05
CA ILE A 31 9.67 -1.53 0.43
C ILE A 31 9.67 -1.59 1.96
N LEU A 32 8.82 -2.44 2.52
CA LEU A 32 9.03 -2.98 3.86
C LEU A 32 9.49 -4.42 3.75
N LYS A 33 10.57 -4.74 4.46
CA LYS A 33 11.09 -6.10 4.57
C LYS A 33 11.37 -6.48 6.02
N ASN A 34 11.40 -7.77 6.31
CA ASN A 34 11.75 -8.27 7.64
C ASN A 34 13.28 -8.52 7.78
N SER A 35 13.68 -9.03 8.94
CA SER A 35 15.06 -9.42 9.24
C SER A 35 15.58 -10.52 8.29
N ASN A 36 14.72 -11.45 7.87
CA ASN A 36 15.00 -12.54 6.92
C ASN A 36 15.10 -12.10 5.45
N ASN A 37 15.08 -10.79 5.17
CA ASN A 37 15.11 -10.24 3.82
C ASN A 37 13.89 -10.59 2.96
N GLU A 38 12.77 -10.95 3.59
CA GLU A 38 11.50 -11.18 2.88
C GLU A 38 10.79 -9.84 2.64
N LEU A 39 10.31 -9.64 1.41
CA LEU A 39 9.45 -8.53 1.04
C LEU A 39 8.05 -8.70 1.66
N LYS A 40 7.53 -7.64 2.28
CA LYS A 40 6.24 -7.67 2.98
C LYS A 40 5.27 -6.58 2.54
N VAL A 41 5.76 -5.41 2.12
CA VAL A 41 4.95 -4.32 1.56
C VAL A 41 5.73 -3.61 0.46
N ILE A 42 5.04 -3.19 -0.60
CA ILE A 42 5.57 -2.34 -1.67
C ILE A 42 5.04 -0.92 -1.53
N GLY A 43 5.85 0.09 -1.81
CA GLY A 43 5.42 1.47 -1.88
C GLY A 43 5.92 2.16 -3.13
N GLU A 44 5.03 2.96 -3.72
CA GLU A 44 5.32 3.88 -4.80
C GLU A 44 5.14 5.31 -4.28
N LEU A 45 6.08 6.19 -4.61
CA LEU A 45 6.11 7.58 -4.19
C LEU A 45 5.99 8.49 -5.41
N LYS A 46 5.01 9.38 -5.38
CA LYS A 46 4.80 10.39 -6.40
C LYS A 46 5.10 11.76 -5.83
N VAL A 47 5.47 12.68 -6.71
CA VAL A 47 5.73 14.08 -6.33
C VAL A 47 4.41 14.85 -6.26
N PRO A 48 4.22 15.73 -5.26
CA PRO A 48 2.93 16.41 -5.03
C PRO A 48 2.64 17.57 -6.00
N TRP A 49 3.66 18.09 -6.70
CA TRP A 49 3.51 19.25 -7.59
C TRP A 49 3.07 18.90 -9.02
N ILE A 50 2.80 17.62 -9.30
CA ILE A 50 2.22 17.17 -10.57
C ILE A 50 0.74 16.87 -10.31
N GLU A 51 -0.14 17.58 -11.01
CA GLU A 51 -1.60 17.49 -10.84
C GLU A 51 -2.11 16.06 -11.06
N GLN A 52 -1.59 15.36 -12.06
CA GLN A 52 -1.96 13.97 -12.36
C GLN A 52 -1.61 12.99 -11.24
N HIS A 53 -0.81 13.37 -10.25
CA HIS A 53 -0.51 12.49 -9.12
C HIS A 53 -1.48 12.64 -7.96
N LYS A 54 -2.34 13.67 -7.95
CA LYS A 54 -3.29 13.90 -6.86
C LYS A 54 -4.33 12.78 -6.85
N LEU A 55 -4.52 12.16 -5.69
CA LEU A 55 -5.42 11.03 -5.51
C LEU A 55 -6.84 11.49 -5.14
N ALA A 56 -6.97 12.60 -4.40
CA ALA A 56 -8.27 13.09 -3.94
C ALA A 56 -9.12 13.72 -5.05
N ASP A 57 -8.50 14.11 -6.17
CA ASP A 57 -9.16 14.79 -7.30
C ASP A 57 -9.61 13.80 -8.39
N VAL A 58 -9.42 12.49 -8.19
CA VAL A 58 -9.74 11.45 -9.17
C VAL A 58 -11.17 10.98 -8.99
N ASP A 59 -12.07 11.51 -9.82
CA ASP A 59 -13.48 11.09 -9.88
C ASP A 59 -13.71 9.93 -10.87
N ASP A 60 -12.75 9.70 -11.78
CA ASP A 60 -12.83 8.67 -12.82
C ASP A 60 -12.10 7.38 -12.42
N GLU A 61 -12.78 6.24 -12.56
CA GLU A 61 -12.23 4.94 -12.14
C GLU A 61 -11.05 4.51 -13.00
N ASP A 62 -11.03 4.86 -14.28
CA ASP A 62 -9.94 4.48 -15.19
C ASP A 62 -8.69 5.33 -14.94
N GLU A 63 -8.85 6.61 -14.60
CA GLU A 63 -7.75 7.45 -14.11
C GLU A 63 -7.16 6.90 -12.80
N LEU A 64 -8.01 6.45 -11.87
CA LEU A 64 -7.54 5.81 -10.64
C LEU A 64 -6.78 4.51 -10.95
N ARG A 65 -7.31 3.67 -11.86
CA ARG A 65 -6.63 2.45 -12.31
C ARG A 65 -5.26 2.76 -12.89
N GLN A 66 -5.13 3.80 -13.72
CA GLN A 66 -3.85 4.22 -14.29
C GLN A 66 -2.84 4.65 -13.20
N LEU A 67 -3.30 5.39 -12.19
CA LEU A 67 -2.45 5.80 -11.07
C LEU A 67 -1.97 4.63 -10.23
N LEU A 68 -2.84 3.65 -9.99
CA LEU A 68 -2.54 2.47 -9.20
C LEU A 68 -1.84 1.35 -10.00
N ALA A 69 -1.79 1.45 -11.33
CA ALA A 69 -1.26 0.40 -12.20
C ALA A 69 0.17 0.01 -11.83
N GLN A 70 1.03 1.00 -11.60
CA GLN A 70 2.43 0.75 -11.28
C GLN A 70 2.64 -0.02 -9.96
N PRO A 71 2.13 0.45 -8.79
CA PRO A 71 2.28 -0.31 -7.55
C PRO A 71 1.60 -1.67 -7.61
N ILE A 72 0.44 -1.80 -8.28
CA ILE A 72 -0.24 -3.10 -8.44
C ILE A 72 0.60 -4.07 -9.30
N ASN A 73 1.22 -3.60 -10.38
CA ASN A 73 2.11 -4.42 -11.21
C ASN A 73 3.32 -4.92 -10.42
N TYR A 74 3.88 -4.08 -9.53
CA TYR A 74 4.93 -4.51 -8.61
C TYR A 74 4.43 -5.55 -7.61
N MET A 75 3.27 -5.33 -6.99
CA MET A 75 2.64 -6.27 -6.06
C MET A 75 2.44 -7.66 -6.70
N GLN A 76 1.88 -7.69 -7.89
CA GLN A 76 1.69 -8.92 -8.64
C GLN A 76 3.02 -9.58 -9.02
N SER A 77 3.96 -8.82 -9.59
CA SER A 77 5.23 -9.37 -10.09
C SER A 77 6.14 -9.91 -8.97
N LEU A 78 6.01 -9.36 -7.76
CA LEU A 78 6.82 -9.72 -6.59
C LEU A 78 6.03 -10.56 -5.57
N ASN A 79 4.83 -11.04 -5.92
CA ASN A 79 3.96 -11.84 -5.07
C ASN A 79 3.69 -11.17 -3.70
N CYS A 80 3.55 -9.84 -3.66
CA CYS A 80 3.39 -9.07 -2.44
C CYS A 80 1.92 -8.71 -2.22
N MET A 81 1.35 -9.09 -1.06
CA MET A 81 -0.08 -8.88 -0.78
C MET A 81 -0.43 -7.41 -0.58
N TYR A 82 0.46 -6.63 0.04
CA TYR A 82 0.17 -5.28 0.50
C TYR A 82 1.02 -4.27 -0.26
N GLY A 83 0.41 -3.12 -0.55
CA GLY A 83 1.11 -2.00 -1.12
C GLY A 83 0.56 -0.65 -0.68
N PHE A 84 1.18 0.42 -1.14
CA PHE A 84 0.65 1.76 -1.03
C PHE A 84 1.17 2.66 -2.14
N LEU A 85 0.42 3.71 -2.44
CA LEU A 85 0.85 4.84 -3.26
C LEU A 85 0.75 6.09 -2.41
N SER A 86 1.80 6.92 -2.42
CA SER A 86 1.82 8.16 -1.65
C SER A 86 2.37 9.33 -2.46
N THR A 87 1.73 10.49 -2.35
CA THR A 87 2.23 11.76 -2.87
C THR A 87 2.92 12.59 -1.78
N TYR A 88 3.25 11.98 -0.64
CA TYR A 88 3.58 12.61 0.65
C TYR A 88 2.40 13.33 1.32
N ASP A 89 1.60 14.06 0.54
CA ASP A 89 0.40 14.75 1.02
C ASP A 89 -0.80 13.80 1.13
N GLU A 90 -0.86 12.79 0.27
CA GLU A 90 -1.97 11.84 0.18
C GLU A 90 -1.43 10.42 0.16
N THR A 91 -2.17 9.48 0.74
CA THR A 91 -1.78 8.06 0.74
C THR A 91 -2.99 7.18 0.57
N ILE A 92 -2.86 6.19 -0.31
CA ILE A 92 -3.82 5.12 -0.51
C ILE A 92 -3.13 3.77 -0.27
N PHE A 93 -3.76 2.89 0.50
CA PHE A 93 -3.24 1.55 0.80
C PHE A 93 -3.92 0.52 -0.08
N LEU A 94 -3.17 -0.50 -0.50
CA LEU A 94 -3.59 -1.53 -1.44
C LEU A 94 -3.48 -2.92 -0.82
N ARG A 95 -4.40 -3.81 -1.18
CA ARG A 95 -4.37 -5.22 -0.82
C ARG A 95 -4.85 -6.07 -1.99
N GLN A 96 -4.00 -6.97 -2.49
CA GLN A 96 -4.46 -8.02 -3.42
C GLN A 96 -4.99 -9.23 -2.65
N GLU A 97 -6.18 -9.69 -3.00
CA GLU A 97 -6.85 -10.80 -2.30
C GLU A 97 -7.68 -11.64 -3.27
N LEU A 98 -7.90 -12.89 -2.90
CA LEU A 98 -8.70 -13.83 -3.68
C LEU A 98 -10.13 -13.85 -3.12
N ILE A 99 -11.06 -13.20 -3.81
CA ILE A 99 -12.47 -13.10 -3.44
C ILE A 99 -13.28 -13.97 -4.41
N ASN A 100 -14.03 -14.93 -3.88
CA ASN A 100 -14.86 -15.83 -4.70
C ASN A 100 -14.11 -16.52 -5.86
N GLY A 101 -12.81 -16.77 -5.69
CA GLY A 101 -11.96 -17.40 -6.71
C GLY A 101 -11.38 -16.43 -7.75
N VAL A 102 -11.63 -15.12 -7.62
CA VAL A 102 -11.10 -14.06 -8.49
C VAL A 102 -10.10 -13.22 -7.71
N TRP A 103 -8.95 -12.93 -8.30
CA TRP A 103 -8.00 -12.01 -7.71
C TRP A 103 -8.48 -10.57 -7.92
N GLU A 104 -8.60 -9.84 -6.83
CA GLU A 104 -9.02 -8.44 -6.81
C GLU A 104 -8.00 -7.61 -6.02
N VAL A 105 -7.93 -6.31 -6.30
CA VAL A 105 -7.21 -5.35 -5.45
C VAL A 105 -8.22 -4.45 -4.78
N SER A 106 -8.29 -4.58 -3.46
CA SER A 106 -8.98 -3.64 -2.60
C SER A 106 -8.05 -2.46 -2.29
N TYR A 107 -8.61 -1.26 -2.18
CA TYR A 107 -7.90 -0.06 -1.80
C TYR A 107 -8.60 0.69 -0.68
N SER A 108 -7.85 1.42 0.15
CA SER A 108 -8.41 2.30 1.17
C SER A 108 -8.96 3.59 0.54
N PRO A 109 -9.80 4.37 1.23
CA PRO A 109 -9.96 5.78 0.90
C PRO A 109 -8.61 6.52 0.91
N VAL A 110 -8.54 7.67 0.25
CA VAL A 110 -7.39 8.57 0.31
C VAL A 110 -7.26 9.16 1.71
N ILE A 111 -6.07 9.07 2.30
CA ILE A 111 -5.77 9.63 3.62
C ILE A 111 -4.77 10.76 3.46
N GLN A 112 -5.18 11.96 3.85
CA GLN A 112 -4.28 13.13 3.88
C GLN A 112 -3.18 12.92 4.94
N GLY A 113 -1.94 13.24 4.62
CA GLY A 113 -0.78 13.15 5.52
C GLY A 113 -0.92 14.06 6.74
N SER A 114 -1.72 15.12 6.63
CA SER A 114 -2.10 16.03 7.72
C SER A 114 -3.22 15.49 8.62
N THR A 115 -3.88 14.39 8.24
CA THR A 115 -4.99 13.79 8.99
C THR A 115 -4.56 13.42 10.41
N ARG A 116 -5.29 13.93 11.40
CA ARG A 116 -5.14 13.58 12.81
C ARG A 116 -6.19 12.56 13.22
N TYR A 117 -5.81 11.65 14.10
CA TYR A 117 -6.73 10.69 14.68
C TYR A 117 -7.89 11.39 15.38
N VAL A 118 -9.13 10.97 15.07
CA VAL A 118 -10.33 11.39 15.79
C VAL A 118 -11.06 10.13 16.26
N PRO A 119 -11.17 9.90 17.58
CA PRO A 119 -11.88 8.75 18.11
C PRO A 119 -13.37 8.85 17.82
N SER A 120 -14.02 7.70 17.61
CA SER A 120 -15.48 7.62 17.59
C SER A 120 -16.03 8.13 18.91
N LYS A 121 -16.96 9.07 18.86
CA LYS A 121 -17.62 9.56 20.08
C LYS A 121 -18.61 8.51 20.57
N PRO A 122 -18.68 8.23 21.89
CA PRO A 122 -19.67 7.30 22.44
C PRO A 122 -21.11 7.66 22.07
N THR A 123 -21.37 8.95 21.87
CA THR A 123 -22.68 9.51 21.54
C THR A 123 -23.04 9.45 20.06
N ASN A 124 -22.12 9.02 19.18
CA ASN A 124 -22.35 8.94 17.74
C ASN A 124 -21.66 7.70 17.15
N VAL A 125 -22.24 6.54 17.47
CA VAL A 125 -21.75 5.20 17.09
C VAL A 125 -21.73 5.00 15.56
N VAL A 126 -22.43 5.85 14.81
CA VAL A 126 -22.56 5.77 13.34
C VAL A 126 -21.32 6.32 12.62
N SER A 127 -20.56 7.23 13.22
CA SER A 127 -19.35 7.76 12.58
C SER A 127 -18.13 6.89 12.88
N SER A 128 -17.59 6.24 11.84
CA SER A 128 -16.29 5.56 11.90
C SER A 128 -15.19 6.50 12.39
N PRO A 129 -14.18 6.00 13.11
CA PRO A 129 -13.08 6.83 13.58
C PRO A 129 -12.27 7.35 12.38
N VAL A 130 -11.74 8.57 12.49
CA VAL A 130 -10.78 9.08 11.51
C VAL A 130 -9.40 8.57 11.91
N VAL A 131 -8.73 7.87 11.00
CA VAL A 131 -7.40 7.29 11.22
C VAL A 131 -6.33 8.06 10.45
N SER A 132 -5.17 8.24 11.08
CA SER A 132 -4.01 8.90 10.45
C SER A 132 -3.19 7.93 9.60
N VAL A 133 -2.42 8.45 8.64
CA VAL A 133 -1.49 7.66 7.81
C VAL A 133 -0.55 6.79 8.66
N LYS A 134 -0.05 7.32 9.79
CA LYS A 134 0.82 6.57 10.71
C LYS A 134 0.12 5.36 11.34
N GLN A 135 -1.16 5.49 11.70
CA GLN A 135 -1.94 4.38 12.25
C GLN A 135 -2.22 3.33 11.18
N CYS A 136 -2.53 3.76 9.95
CA CYS A 136 -2.72 2.84 8.82
C CYS A 136 -1.43 2.08 8.50
N PHE A 137 -0.28 2.74 8.44
CA PHE A 137 1.00 2.04 8.27
C PHE A 137 1.28 1.04 9.40
N LEU A 138 0.98 1.40 10.65
CA LEU A 138 1.15 0.48 11.78
C LEU A 138 0.23 -0.75 11.65
N TYR A 139 -1.02 -0.53 11.27
CA TYR A 139 -2.00 -1.60 11.05
C TYR A 139 -1.57 -2.53 9.91
N VAL A 140 -1.23 -1.98 8.74
CA VAL A 140 -0.74 -2.74 7.59
C VAL A 140 0.55 -3.49 7.93
N ALA A 141 1.48 -2.86 8.65
CA ALA A 141 2.71 -3.53 9.10
C ALA A 141 2.41 -4.74 10.00
N GLY A 142 1.45 -4.61 10.93
CA GLY A 142 1.01 -5.72 11.79
C GLY A 142 0.37 -6.87 11.02
N LEU A 143 -0.35 -6.59 9.93
CA LEU A 143 -0.87 -7.64 9.05
C LEU A 143 0.24 -8.25 8.18
N ALA A 144 1.07 -7.41 7.58
CA ALA A 144 2.06 -7.81 6.60
C ALA A 144 3.18 -8.66 7.20
N VAL A 145 3.59 -8.42 8.45
CA VAL A 145 4.68 -9.18 9.09
C VAL A 145 4.39 -10.70 9.13
N HIS A 146 3.12 -11.07 9.29
CA HIS A 146 2.66 -12.46 9.32
C HIS A 146 2.28 -13.02 7.93
N GLN A 147 2.24 -12.17 6.91
CA GLN A 147 1.81 -12.54 5.58
C GLN A 147 2.96 -13.12 4.75
N GLY A 148 2.70 -14.27 4.11
CA GLY A 148 3.58 -14.86 3.10
C GLY A 148 3.30 -14.32 1.70
N PRO A 149 4.12 -14.70 0.70
CA PRO A 149 3.89 -14.36 -0.68
C PRO A 149 2.52 -14.86 -1.18
N VAL A 150 1.92 -14.11 -2.11
CA VAL A 150 0.63 -14.41 -2.72
C VAL A 150 0.78 -14.67 -4.21
N ALA A 151 0.20 -15.76 -4.70
CA ALA A 151 0.29 -16.17 -6.10
C ALA A 151 -0.91 -15.64 -6.90
N ASN A 152 -0.89 -14.34 -7.24
CA ASN A 152 -1.86 -13.79 -8.17
C ASN A 152 -1.54 -14.26 -9.60
N ILE A 153 -2.34 -15.20 -10.08
CA ILE A 153 -2.19 -15.87 -11.39
C ILE A 153 -2.91 -15.15 -12.53
N THR A 154 -3.63 -14.07 -12.26
CA THR A 154 -4.39 -13.38 -13.29
C THR A 154 -3.45 -12.75 -14.32
N PRO A 155 -3.68 -12.92 -15.63
CA PRO A 155 -2.84 -12.33 -16.67
C PRO A 155 -2.71 -10.80 -16.53
N LYS A 156 -1.51 -10.25 -16.78
CA LYS A 156 -1.27 -8.80 -16.70
C LYS A 156 -2.18 -7.99 -17.63
N SER A 157 -2.49 -8.52 -18.81
CA SER A 157 -3.39 -7.92 -19.78
C SER A 157 -4.83 -7.76 -19.27
N GLU A 158 -5.21 -8.47 -18.20
CA GLU A 158 -6.52 -8.31 -17.56
C GLU A 158 -6.51 -7.25 -16.46
N TRP A 159 -5.34 -6.80 -16.01
CA TRP A 159 -5.16 -5.80 -14.94
C TRP A 159 -4.76 -4.42 -15.46
N PHE A 160 -4.05 -4.37 -16.58
CA PHE A 160 -3.47 -3.15 -17.11
C PHE A 160 -3.94 -3.01 -18.56
N ILE A 161 -4.63 -1.89 -18.85
CA ILE A 161 -5.03 -1.51 -20.20
C ILE A 161 -3.82 -0.79 -20.83
N ASP A 162 -3.39 -1.27 -22.00
CA ASP A 162 -2.33 -0.65 -22.81
C ASP A 162 -2.75 0.72 -23.39
#